data_AF-A0A2M6XTN6-F1
#
_entry.id   AF-A0A2M6XTN6-F1
#
_cell.length_a   1.000
_cell.length_b   1.000
_cell.length_c   1.000
_cell.angle_alpha   90.00
_cell.angle_beta   90.00
_cell.angle_gamma   90.00
#
_symmetry.space_group_name_H-M   'P 1'
#
loop_
_entity.id
_entity.type
_entity.pdbx_description
1 polymer ?
#
loop_
_entity_poly.entity_id
_entity_poly.type
_entity_poly.pdbx_seq_one_letter_code
_entity_poly.pdbx_strand_id
1 'polypeptide(L)'
;MSNNMQTLTKRQKQILDYIGEYIKKNGISPTFDEIKKHFRLSALSTVHQHIETLEQKKYIKKNNNISRGIEICDKISTIQVPVIGMITAGQPIEALEYQEKTITIDASGLNKINNYYALKVRGDSMVDEGIFDGDIVVIKKQSVAENGQTVVAIIDDNEATLKKIYKEKNKFRLQPANQAMLPIFRKDVEVRGVVVKIIRNVENKTQDSTLAYKKKVFLDRIKSSNPNSQNKYKRVVLSPIRYAGGKSLAVGHVIELLPENTKRVISPFFGGGSIEITLSKELGLEVIGYDIFDILCNYWKFQIEKPKLLYKKLKELKPDKKTFEKIRLILNDVWKKKVKLDPLTLAVYYVYNFNLSYGPGFMGWASDIYLDENRYKRMIERIKDFDPQNLKVECADFKDIIKKHPNDFLYCDPPYYIGKDSKMFKGIYPMRNIPVHHNGFPHEELRD
;
A
#
# COMPACT_ATOMS: atom_id res chain seq x y z
N MET A 1 -22.22 24.28 -7.21
CA MET A 1 -23.57 24.68 -7.66
C MET A 1 -24.56 24.28 -6.59
N SER A 2 -25.26 25.25 -6.02
CA SER A 2 -26.24 25.08 -4.95
C SER A 2 -27.40 24.19 -5.41
N ASN A 3 -27.60 23.05 -4.74
CA ASN A 3 -28.81 22.24 -4.87
C ASN A 3 -29.97 22.98 -4.17
N ASN A 4 -30.54 23.98 -4.84
CA ASN A 4 -31.74 24.65 -4.36
C ASN A 4 -32.91 23.66 -4.45
N MET A 5 -33.37 23.18 -3.29
CA MET A 5 -34.57 22.36 -3.15
C MET A 5 -35.77 23.14 -3.67
N GLN A 6 -36.22 22.85 -4.89
CA GLN A 6 -37.49 23.40 -5.38
C GLN A 6 -38.65 22.69 -4.69
N THR A 7 -39.28 23.38 -3.74
CA THR A 7 -40.40 22.90 -2.93
C THR A 7 -41.55 22.40 -3.82
N LEU A 8 -42.09 21.21 -3.52
CA LEU A 8 -43.30 20.70 -4.17
C LEU A 8 -44.53 21.38 -3.56
N THR A 9 -45.51 21.69 -4.40
CA THR A 9 -46.83 22.08 -3.89
C THR A 9 -47.52 20.87 -3.27
N LYS A 10 -48.50 21.10 -2.39
CA LYS A 10 -49.29 20.03 -1.76
C LYS A 10 -49.86 19.05 -2.79
N ARG A 11 -50.34 19.55 -3.94
CA ARG A 11 -50.90 18.73 -5.02
C ARG A 11 -49.84 17.92 -5.76
N GLN A 12 -48.67 18.51 -6.03
CA GLN A 12 -47.55 17.80 -6.67
C GLN A 12 -47.04 16.66 -5.79
N LYS A 13 -46.94 16.87 -4.47
CA LYS A 13 -46.56 15.84 -3.50
C LYS A 13 -47.59 14.69 -3.49
N GLN A 14 -48.88 15.00 -3.42
CA GLN A 14 -49.94 13.98 -3.48
C GLN A 14 -49.85 13.11 -4.74
N ILE A 15 -49.59 13.72 -5.90
CA ILE A 15 -49.44 13.00 -7.17
C ILE A 15 -48.19 12.10 -7.15
N LEU A 16 -47.06 12.60 -6.65
CA LEU A 16 -45.84 11.81 -6.50
C LEU A 16 -46.03 10.60 -5.57
N ASP A 17 -46.67 10.83 -4.41
CA ASP A 17 -46.96 9.80 -3.42
C ASP A 17 -47.88 8.70 -4.03
N TYR A 18 -48.92 9.10 -4.76
CA TYR A 18 -49.81 8.17 -5.47
C TYR A 18 -49.08 7.32 -6.51
N ILE A 19 -48.18 7.93 -7.31
CA ILE A 19 -47.37 7.19 -8.28
C ILE A 19 -46.52 6.13 -7.57
N GLY A 20 -45.94 6.47 -6.42
CA GLY A 20 -45.10 5.55 -5.63
C GLY A 20 -45.88 4.40 -5.02
N GLU A 21 -47.02 4.69 -4.42
CA GLU A 21 -47.93 3.67 -3.90
C GLU A 21 -48.45 2.75 -5.00
N TYR A 22 -48.78 3.30 -6.17
CA TYR A 22 -49.26 2.53 -7.31
C TYR A 22 -48.19 1.58 -7.84
N ILE A 23 -46.94 2.05 -8.02
CA ILE A 23 -45.81 1.21 -8.46
C ILE A 23 -45.54 0.11 -7.42
N LYS A 24 -45.48 0.47 -6.14
CA LYS A 24 -45.23 -0.50 -5.05
C LYS A 24 -46.30 -1.59 -4.98
N LYS A 25 -47.56 -1.25 -5.28
CA LYS A 25 -48.69 -2.19 -5.23
C LYS A 25 -48.81 -3.06 -6.48
N ASN A 26 -48.61 -2.48 -7.67
CA ASN A 26 -48.93 -3.14 -8.94
C ASN A 26 -47.71 -3.56 -9.77
N GLY A 27 -46.50 -3.17 -9.36
CA GLY A 27 -45.25 -3.45 -10.09
C GLY A 27 -45.08 -2.65 -11.39
N ILE A 28 -46.02 -1.76 -11.73
CA ILE A 28 -46.04 -0.95 -12.95
C ILE A 28 -46.43 0.50 -12.63
N SER A 29 -46.00 1.47 -13.45
CA SER A 29 -46.39 2.88 -13.25
C SER A 29 -47.85 3.10 -13.62
N PRO A 30 -48.55 4.06 -12.98
CA PRO A 30 -49.88 4.46 -13.42
C PRO A 30 -49.82 5.18 -14.78
N THR A 31 -50.90 5.09 -15.53
CA THR A 31 -51.17 5.88 -16.74
C THR A 31 -51.68 7.26 -16.36
N PHE A 32 -51.65 8.20 -17.31
CA PHE A 32 -52.14 9.56 -17.06
C PHE A 32 -53.66 9.57 -16.80
N ASP A 33 -54.42 8.67 -17.41
CA ASP A 33 -55.84 8.50 -17.14
C ASP A 33 -56.12 7.95 -15.74
N GLU A 34 -55.30 7.01 -15.23
CA GLU A 34 -55.41 6.52 -13.85
C GLU A 34 -55.13 7.64 -12.84
N ILE A 35 -54.11 8.46 -13.09
CA ILE A 35 -53.81 9.65 -12.27
C ILE A 35 -54.98 10.65 -12.34
N LYS A 36 -55.49 10.95 -13.53
CA LYS A 36 -56.63 11.85 -13.74
C LYS A 36 -57.86 11.38 -12.96
N LYS A 37 -58.19 10.09 -13.06
CA LYS A 37 -59.35 9.46 -12.41
C LYS A 37 -59.20 9.44 -10.89
N HIS A 38 -58.02 9.09 -10.37
CA HIS A 38 -57.76 9.06 -8.94
C HIS A 38 -57.91 10.46 -8.30
N PHE A 39 -57.35 11.48 -8.96
CA PHE A 39 -57.38 12.84 -8.46
C PHE A 39 -58.60 13.67 -8.88
N ARG A 40 -59.53 13.07 -9.64
CA ARG A 40 -60.75 13.71 -10.20
C ARG A 40 -60.44 15.02 -10.93
N LEU A 41 -59.40 15.01 -11.77
CA LEU A 41 -58.98 16.19 -12.54
C LEU A 41 -59.86 16.35 -13.79
N SER A 42 -60.24 17.59 -14.10
CA SER A 42 -61.13 17.90 -15.23
C SER A 42 -60.49 17.60 -16.59
N ALA A 43 -59.20 17.92 -16.75
CA ALA A 43 -58.47 17.79 -18.00
C ALA A 43 -57.23 16.89 -17.88
N LEU A 44 -56.92 16.15 -18.95
CA LEU A 44 -55.71 15.35 -19.04
C LEU A 44 -54.46 16.25 -19.08
N SER A 45 -54.58 17.45 -19.69
CA SER A 45 -53.53 18.47 -19.73
C SER A 45 -53.02 18.88 -18.35
N THR A 46 -53.87 18.88 -17.32
CA THR A 46 -53.46 19.15 -15.93
C THR A 46 -52.55 18.06 -15.37
N VAL A 47 -52.78 16.80 -15.73
CA VAL A 47 -51.88 15.70 -15.38
C VAL A 47 -50.54 15.86 -16.08
N HIS A 48 -50.54 16.16 -17.39
CA HIS A 48 -49.32 16.44 -18.15
C HIS A 48 -48.48 17.54 -17.49
N GLN A 49 -49.11 18.66 -17.12
CA GLN A 49 -48.43 19.77 -16.46
C GLN A 49 -47.80 19.36 -15.11
N HIS A 50 -48.50 18.57 -14.30
CA HIS A 50 -47.96 18.09 -13.03
C HIS A 50 -46.80 17.12 -13.22
N ILE A 51 -46.90 16.18 -14.17
CA ILE A 51 -45.83 15.24 -14.49
C ILE A 51 -44.61 15.97 -15.04
N GLU A 52 -44.79 16.90 -15.97
CA GLU A 52 -43.72 17.72 -16.52
C GLU A 52 -43.04 18.55 -15.42
N THR A 53 -43.82 19.14 -14.51
CA THR A 53 -43.25 19.89 -13.37
C THR A 53 -42.47 18.97 -12.42
N LEU A 54 -42.97 17.76 -12.15
CA LEU A 54 -42.27 16.78 -11.31
C LEU A 54 -40.98 16.29 -11.96
N GLU A 55 -40.97 16.14 -13.29
CA GLU A 55 -39.80 15.79 -14.10
C GLU A 55 -38.76 16.93 -14.13
N GLN A 56 -39.19 18.16 -14.40
CA GLN A 56 -38.35 19.37 -14.33
C GLN A 56 -37.71 19.53 -12.93
N LYS A 57 -38.47 19.22 -11.87
CA LYS A 57 -38.00 19.23 -10.48
C LYS A 57 -37.19 17.98 -10.08
N LYS A 58 -36.94 17.06 -11.03
CA LYS A 58 -36.16 15.82 -10.87
C LYS A 58 -36.70 14.87 -9.79
N TYR A 59 -38.02 14.82 -9.60
CA TYR A 59 -38.67 13.84 -8.72
C TYR A 59 -39.10 12.57 -9.46
N ILE A 60 -39.25 12.65 -10.79
CA ILE A 60 -39.57 11.52 -11.65
C ILE A 60 -38.77 11.63 -12.95
N LYS A 61 -38.63 10.52 -13.69
CA LYS A 61 -38.24 10.48 -15.09
C LYS A 61 -39.39 9.91 -15.91
N LYS A 62 -39.62 10.48 -17.09
CA LYS A 62 -40.63 9.98 -18.02
C LYS A 62 -39.97 9.50 -19.30
N ASN A 63 -40.23 8.24 -19.66
CA ASN A 63 -39.92 7.74 -20.99
C ASN A 63 -41.11 7.98 -21.93
N ASN A 64 -40.94 8.86 -22.92
CA ASN A 64 -42.01 9.21 -23.86
C ASN A 64 -42.32 8.09 -24.87
N ASN A 65 -41.44 7.09 -25.02
CA ASN A 65 -41.57 6.04 -26.03
C ASN A 65 -42.24 4.76 -25.51
N ILE A 66 -42.68 4.73 -24.24
CA ILE A 66 -43.24 3.54 -23.62
C ILE A 66 -44.49 3.90 -22.81
N SER A 67 -45.57 3.14 -22.99
CA SER A 67 -46.74 3.20 -22.12
C SER A 67 -46.33 2.82 -20.69
N ARG A 68 -46.74 3.61 -19.70
CA ARG A 68 -46.33 3.45 -18.27
C ARG A 68 -44.82 3.62 -18.03
N GLY A 69 -44.20 4.57 -18.73
CA GLY A 69 -42.79 4.91 -18.58
C GLY A 69 -42.47 5.93 -17.47
N ILE A 70 -43.21 5.97 -16.36
CA ILE A 70 -42.89 6.87 -15.23
C ILE A 70 -42.05 6.12 -14.19
N GLU A 71 -40.86 6.63 -13.93
CA GLU A 71 -39.96 6.14 -12.88
C GLU A 71 -39.82 7.19 -11.78
N ILE A 72 -39.96 6.78 -10.52
CA ILE A 72 -39.67 7.68 -9.40
C ILE A 72 -38.18 7.79 -9.25
N CYS A 73 -37.70 9.02 -9.23
CA CYS A 73 -36.33 9.29 -8.81
C CYS A 73 -36.34 9.34 -7.28
N ASP A 74 -35.76 8.33 -6.64
CA ASP A 74 -35.41 8.44 -5.23
C ASP A 74 -34.48 9.65 -5.09
N LYS A 75 -34.99 10.75 -4.55
CA LYS A 75 -34.11 11.80 -4.04
C LYS A 75 -33.47 11.23 -2.79
N ILE A 76 -32.36 10.53 -3.00
CA ILE A 76 -31.34 10.20 -2.02
C ILE A 76 -31.22 11.40 -1.10
N SER A 77 -31.80 11.32 0.10
CA SER A 77 -31.63 12.35 1.11
C SER A 77 -30.18 12.21 1.55
N THR A 78 -29.29 13.00 0.97
CA THR A 78 -27.88 12.88 1.30
C THR A 78 -27.59 13.58 2.62
N ILE A 79 -26.90 12.92 3.55
CA ILE A 79 -26.30 13.58 4.72
C ILE A 79 -24.80 13.72 4.51
N GLN A 80 -24.25 14.84 4.98
CA GLN A 80 -22.81 15.03 5.05
C GLN A 80 -22.31 14.45 6.37
N VAL A 81 -21.40 13.49 6.29
CA VAL A 81 -20.77 12.87 7.45
C VAL A 81 -19.30 13.31 7.50
N PRO A 82 -18.82 13.87 8.61
CA PRO A 82 -17.43 14.26 8.74
C PRO A 82 -16.52 13.02 8.80
N VAL A 83 -15.44 13.04 8.03
CA VAL A 83 -14.35 12.08 8.18
C VAL A 83 -13.41 12.62 9.25
N ILE A 84 -13.42 11.99 10.43
CA ILE A 84 -12.75 12.53 11.62
C ILE A 84 -11.36 11.91 11.88
N GLY A 85 -10.87 11.04 11.00
CA GLY A 85 -9.54 10.47 11.13
C GLY A 85 -9.35 9.13 10.44
N MET A 86 -8.31 8.42 10.88
CA MET A 86 -7.94 7.10 10.40
C MET A 86 -7.92 6.14 11.58
N ILE A 87 -8.44 4.92 11.39
CA ILE A 87 -8.39 3.86 12.38
C ILE A 87 -7.31 2.86 12.00
N THR A 88 -6.33 2.72 12.88
CA THR A 88 -5.25 1.72 12.79
C THR A 88 -5.19 1.01 14.14
N ALA A 89 -4.90 -0.29 14.13
CA ALA A 89 -4.64 -0.99 15.38
C ALA A 89 -3.46 -0.31 16.13
N GLY A 90 -3.64 -0.07 17.43
CA GLY A 90 -2.54 0.38 18.29
C GLY A 90 -2.23 1.87 18.28
N GLN A 91 -3.17 2.73 17.88
CA GLN A 91 -2.98 4.19 17.93
C GLN A 91 -4.14 4.89 18.66
N PRO A 92 -3.87 5.93 19.47
CA PRO A 92 -4.91 6.72 20.11
C PRO A 92 -5.86 7.40 19.11
N ILE A 93 -7.15 7.48 19.42
CA ILE A 93 -8.12 8.24 18.59
C ILE A 93 -7.81 9.75 18.61
N GLU A 94 -7.32 10.28 19.73
CA GLU A 94 -7.35 11.72 20.05
C GLU A 94 -6.21 12.59 19.47
N ALA A 95 -5.50 12.14 18.43
CA ALA A 95 -4.40 12.91 17.85
C ALA A 95 -4.45 12.98 16.33
N LEU A 96 -5.50 13.58 15.74
CA LEU A 96 -5.55 13.85 14.29
C LEU A 96 -6.30 15.15 13.96
N GLU A 97 -5.59 16.28 13.95
CA GLU A 97 -5.98 17.42 13.12
C GLU A 97 -5.78 17.04 11.64
N TYR A 98 -6.85 16.65 10.96
CA TYR A 98 -6.87 16.52 9.51
C TYR A 98 -8.03 17.33 8.93
N GLN A 99 -7.72 18.06 7.86
CA GLN A 99 -8.58 18.93 7.06
C GLN A 99 -10.03 18.42 6.94
N GLU A 100 -10.99 19.32 7.20
CA GLU A 100 -12.44 19.09 7.13
C GLU A 100 -12.87 18.47 5.78
N LYS A 101 -12.84 17.13 5.68
CA LYS A 101 -13.42 16.38 4.56
C LYS A 101 -14.72 15.74 5.03
N THR A 102 -15.83 16.15 4.40
CA THR A 102 -17.11 15.48 4.56
C THR A 102 -17.31 14.49 3.42
N ILE A 103 -17.91 13.34 3.72
CA ILE A 103 -18.43 12.42 2.72
C ILE A 103 -19.94 12.60 2.63
N THR A 104 -20.47 12.50 1.42
CA THR A 104 -21.91 12.58 1.19
C THR A 104 -22.45 11.16 1.09
N ILE A 105 -23.38 10.79 1.97
CA ILE A 105 -23.97 9.44 1.98
C ILE A 105 -25.48 9.51 1.85
N ASP A 106 -26.05 8.54 1.16
CA ASP A 106 -27.50 8.30 1.16
C ASP A 106 -28.01 8.03 2.58
N ALA A 107 -29.02 8.78 3.02
CA ALA A 107 -29.68 8.63 4.32
C ALA A 107 -30.84 7.62 4.30
N SER A 108 -31.01 6.85 3.23
CA SER A 108 -31.84 5.65 3.23
C SER A 108 -31.48 4.75 4.43
N GLY A 109 -32.34 4.73 5.46
CA GLY A 109 -32.14 3.94 6.68
C GLY A 109 -31.36 4.61 7.83
N LEU A 110 -30.98 5.89 7.71
CA LEU A 110 -30.23 6.60 8.76
C LEU A 110 -31.13 7.59 9.52
N ASN A 111 -31.38 7.31 10.80
CA ASN A 111 -32.10 8.22 11.70
C ASN A 111 -31.15 9.31 12.24
N LYS A 112 -31.54 10.58 12.10
CA LYS A 112 -30.90 11.83 12.59
C LYS A 112 -29.48 12.13 12.06
N ILE A 113 -29.33 13.30 11.43
CA ILE A 113 -28.14 13.77 10.68
C ILE A 113 -26.85 13.82 11.54
N ASN A 114 -26.94 14.14 12.83
CA ASN A 114 -25.75 14.44 13.66
C ASN A 114 -25.16 13.25 14.44
N ASN A 115 -25.62 12.01 14.18
CA ASN A 115 -25.21 10.85 14.97
C ASN A 115 -24.16 9.96 14.29
N TYR A 116 -23.52 10.43 13.23
CA TYR A 116 -22.56 9.64 12.45
C TYR A 116 -21.21 10.35 12.31
N TYR A 117 -20.16 9.57 12.15
CA TYR A 117 -18.83 10.02 11.75
C TYR A 117 -18.20 8.94 10.87
N ALA A 118 -17.14 9.29 10.15
CA ALA A 118 -16.44 8.35 9.29
C ALA A 118 -14.96 8.26 9.65
N LEU A 119 -14.39 7.07 9.49
CA LEU A 119 -12.97 6.80 9.67
C LEU A 119 -12.41 6.09 8.44
N LYS A 120 -11.20 6.45 8.02
CA LYS A 120 -10.46 5.70 7.01
C LYS A 120 -9.81 4.47 7.66
N VAL A 121 -10.00 3.30 7.09
CA VAL A 121 -9.43 2.04 7.60
C VAL A 121 -7.98 1.91 7.17
N ARG A 122 -7.12 1.50 8.10
CA ARG A 122 -5.76 1.07 7.83
C ARG A 122 -5.49 -0.31 8.42
N GLY A 123 -4.96 -1.21 7.60
CA GLY A 123 -4.70 -2.61 7.93
C GLY A 123 -5.80 -3.57 7.45
N ASP A 124 -5.61 -4.84 7.79
CA ASP A 124 -6.33 -5.99 7.23
C ASP A 124 -7.16 -6.76 8.27
N SER A 125 -7.34 -6.21 9.47
CA SER A 125 -7.96 -6.96 10.57
C SER A 125 -9.45 -7.32 10.39
N MET A 126 -10.10 -6.78 9.36
CA MET A 126 -11.54 -6.93 9.09
C MET A 126 -11.85 -7.37 7.65
N VAL A 127 -10.88 -7.96 6.94
CA VAL A 127 -11.01 -8.37 5.53
C VAL A 127 -12.12 -9.39 5.28
N ASP A 128 -12.38 -10.30 6.22
CA ASP A 128 -13.43 -11.32 6.10
C ASP A 128 -14.85 -10.70 6.23
N GLU A 129 -14.96 -9.48 6.78
CA GLU A 129 -16.19 -8.66 6.75
C GLU A 129 -16.28 -7.78 5.50
N GLY A 130 -15.35 -7.97 4.56
CA GLY A 130 -15.23 -7.13 3.38
C GLY A 130 -14.85 -5.69 3.71
N ILE A 131 -14.13 -5.44 4.80
CA ILE A 131 -13.54 -4.14 5.14
C ILE A 131 -12.04 -4.22 4.88
N PHE A 132 -11.56 -3.53 3.85
CA PHE A 132 -10.16 -3.56 3.42
C PHE A 132 -9.41 -2.27 3.78
N ASP A 133 -8.08 -2.34 3.74
CA ASP A 133 -7.22 -1.17 3.85
C ASP A 133 -7.63 -0.09 2.83
N GLY A 134 -7.77 1.15 3.30
CA GLY A 134 -8.19 2.29 2.50
C GLY A 134 -9.70 2.53 2.41
N ASP A 135 -10.55 1.57 2.81
CA ASP A 135 -12.00 1.77 2.87
C ASP A 135 -12.37 2.90 3.85
N ILE A 136 -13.50 3.55 3.62
CA ILE A 136 -14.10 4.48 4.58
C ILE A 136 -15.27 3.78 5.26
N VAL A 137 -15.21 3.64 6.58
CA VAL A 137 -16.32 3.12 7.38
C VAL A 137 -17.12 4.28 7.95
N VAL A 138 -18.45 4.20 7.87
CA VAL A 138 -19.39 5.11 8.53
C VAL A 138 -19.83 4.48 9.83
N ILE A 139 -19.66 5.22 10.92
CA ILE A 139 -19.91 4.78 12.28
C ILE A 139 -21.07 5.58 12.86
N LYS A 140 -22.04 4.88 13.44
CA LYS A 140 -23.08 5.46 14.28
C LYS A 140 -22.55 5.64 15.69
N LYS A 141 -22.58 6.86 16.22
CA LYS A 141 -22.21 7.18 17.60
C LYS A 141 -23.16 6.48 18.56
N GLN A 142 -22.64 5.56 19.35
CA GLN A 142 -23.33 4.85 20.42
C GLN A 142 -22.30 4.16 21.33
N SER A 143 -22.64 3.99 22.61
CA SER A 143 -21.79 3.38 23.63
C SER A 143 -22.07 1.91 23.90
N VAL A 144 -23.05 1.33 23.20
CA VAL A 144 -23.49 -0.06 23.37
C VAL A 144 -23.52 -0.73 22.00
N ALA A 145 -23.17 -2.01 21.96
CA ALA A 145 -23.21 -2.84 20.76
C ALA A 145 -23.69 -4.26 21.09
N GLU A 146 -24.33 -4.88 20.12
CA GLU A 146 -24.79 -6.27 20.20
C GLU A 146 -23.67 -7.25 19.77
N ASN A 147 -23.78 -8.50 20.21
CA ASN A 147 -22.82 -9.53 19.86
C ASN A 147 -22.73 -9.73 18.34
N GLY A 148 -21.51 -9.72 17.82
CA GLY A 148 -21.23 -9.88 16.39
C GLY A 148 -21.19 -8.57 15.60
N GLN A 149 -21.59 -7.43 16.18
CA GLN A 149 -21.46 -6.14 15.52
C GLN A 149 -20.00 -5.70 15.40
N THR A 150 -19.66 -5.08 14.27
CA THR A 150 -18.35 -4.43 14.08
C THR A 150 -18.34 -3.07 14.73
N VAL A 151 -17.43 -2.86 15.69
CA VAL A 151 -17.37 -1.67 16.54
C VAL A 151 -16.04 -0.96 16.44
N VAL A 152 -16.06 0.35 16.67
CA VAL A 152 -14.88 1.11 17.09
C VAL A 152 -14.77 0.93 18.60
N ALA A 153 -13.78 0.14 19.02
CA ALA A 153 -13.46 -0.10 20.41
C ALA A 153 -12.19 0.66 20.79
N ILE A 154 -12.20 1.27 21.97
CA ILE A 154 -10.99 1.73 22.64
C ILE A 154 -10.54 0.65 23.61
N ILE A 155 -9.27 0.28 23.49
CA ILE A 155 -8.54 -0.63 24.37
C ILE A 155 -7.28 0.08 24.88
N ASP A 156 -6.58 -0.52 25.85
CA ASP A 156 -5.22 -0.20 26.35
C ASP A 156 -4.60 1.16 25.94
N ASP A 157 -4.27 2.04 26.89
CA ASP A 157 -3.64 3.35 26.63
C ASP A 157 -4.35 4.21 25.55
N ASN A 158 -5.68 4.09 25.47
CA ASN A 158 -6.57 4.85 24.58
C ASN A 158 -6.49 4.44 23.08
N GLU A 159 -5.96 3.25 22.77
CA GLU A 159 -5.81 2.74 21.40
C GLU A 159 -7.15 2.37 20.74
N ALA A 160 -7.38 2.91 19.55
CA ALA A 160 -8.53 2.61 18.70
C ALA A 160 -8.38 1.28 17.95
N THR A 161 -9.44 0.50 17.85
CA THR A 161 -9.46 -0.68 16.97
C THR A 161 -10.84 -0.96 16.39
N LEU A 162 -10.85 -1.55 15.19
CA LEU A 162 -12.05 -2.04 14.53
C LEU A 162 -12.13 -3.56 14.67
N LYS A 163 -13.14 -4.09 15.39
CA LYS A 163 -13.30 -5.53 15.67
C LYS A 163 -14.77 -5.90 15.79
N LYS A 164 -15.11 -7.18 15.64
CA LYS A 164 -16.40 -7.71 16.10
C LYS A 164 -16.40 -7.84 17.61
N ILE A 165 -17.41 -7.32 18.29
CA ILE A 165 -17.52 -7.44 19.75
C ILE A 165 -18.42 -8.61 20.13
N TYR A 166 -18.01 -9.36 21.14
CA TYR A 166 -18.84 -10.37 21.80
C TYR A 166 -18.71 -10.23 23.30
N LYS A 167 -19.84 -10.01 23.98
CA LYS A 167 -19.95 -10.05 25.43
C LYS A 167 -20.03 -11.51 25.89
N GLU A 168 -19.02 -11.93 26.64
CA GLU A 168 -18.93 -13.23 27.30
C GLU A 168 -19.09 -13.03 28.83
N LYS A 169 -19.27 -14.11 29.61
CA LYS A 169 -19.70 -14.04 31.03
C LYS A 169 -18.96 -12.98 31.88
N ASN A 170 -17.63 -12.87 31.75
CA ASN A 170 -16.79 -11.97 32.56
C ASN A 170 -15.80 -11.13 31.74
N LYS A 171 -15.99 -11.04 30.41
CA LYS A 171 -15.06 -10.35 29.50
C LYS A 171 -15.72 -10.03 28.17
N PHE A 172 -15.15 -9.10 27.45
CA PHE A 172 -15.40 -8.87 26.03
C PHE A 172 -14.36 -9.58 25.19
N ARG A 173 -14.81 -10.23 24.12
CA ARG A 173 -13.96 -10.71 23.03
C ARG A 173 -14.09 -9.75 21.85
N LEU A 174 -12.98 -9.12 21.49
CA LEU A 174 -12.81 -8.34 20.28
C LEU A 174 -12.18 -9.23 19.22
N GLN A 175 -13.00 -9.70 18.30
CA GLN A 175 -12.66 -10.66 17.27
C GLN A 175 -12.27 -9.93 15.98
N PRO A 176 -11.03 -10.10 15.49
CA PRO A 176 -10.69 -9.74 14.12
C PRO A 176 -11.53 -10.59 13.16
N ALA A 177 -12.01 -9.98 12.08
CA ALA A 177 -12.52 -10.70 10.93
C ALA A 177 -11.38 -10.88 9.93
N ASN A 178 -10.37 -11.62 10.37
CA ASN A 178 -9.21 -12.05 9.59
C ASN A 178 -8.69 -13.33 10.25
N GLN A 179 -8.74 -14.46 9.53
CA GLN A 179 -8.32 -15.78 10.05
C GLN A 179 -6.85 -15.84 10.51
N ALA A 180 -5.99 -14.95 10.00
CA ALA A 180 -4.57 -14.90 10.39
C ALA A 180 -4.33 -14.18 11.73
N MET A 181 -5.37 -13.60 12.36
CA MET A 181 -5.25 -12.78 13.57
C MET A 181 -5.97 -13.39 14.77
N LEU A 182 -5.35 -13.32 15.95
CA LEU A 182 -5.92 -13.85 17.18
C LEU A 182 -6.93 -12.89 17.84
N PRO A 183 -7.96 -13.41 18.54
CA PRO A 183 -8.92 -12.59 19.28
C PRO A 183 -8.26 -11.85 20.46
N ILE A 184 -8.75 -10.65 20.76
CA ILE A 184 -8.33 -9.86 21.92
C ILE A 184 -9.41 -9.99 23.00
N PHE A 185 -9.01 -10.30 24.23
CA PHE A 185 -9.91 -10.44 25.37
C PHE A 185 -9.64 -9.35 26.41
N ARG A 186 -10.67 -8.63 26.84
CA ARG A 186 -10.58 -7.57 27.86
C ARG A 186 -11.73 -7.64 28.84
N LYS A 187 -11.50 -7.23 30.09
CA LYS A 187 -12.58 -7.13 31.09
C LYS A 187 -13.53 -5.99 30.74
N ASP A 188 -12.96 -4.86 30.35
CA ASP A 188 -13.67 -3.64 29.98
C ASP A 188 -13.26 -3.20 28.58
N VAL A 189 -14.23 -2.67 27.82
CA VAL A 189 -14.05 -2.11 26.49
C VAL A 189 -14.93 -0.88 26.38
N GLU A 190 -14.38 0.24 25.93
CA GLU A 190 -15.18 1.41 25.58
C GLU A 190 -15.59 1.34 24.11
N VAL A 191 -16.89 1.33 23.84
CA VAL A 191 -17.43 1.38 22.47
C VAL A 191 -17.68 2.85 22.09
N ARG A 192 -17.05 3.31 21.02
CA ARG A 192 -17.24 4.66 20.45
C ARG A 192 -18.22 4.69 19.28
N GLY A 193 -18.68 3.53 18.84
CA GLY A 193 -19.75 3.41 17.85
C GLY A 193 -19.76 2.08 17.10
N VAL A 194 -20.81 1.89 16.30
CA VAL A 194 -21.03 0.69 15.48
C VAL A 194 -20.92 1.05 14.00
N VAL A 195 -20.22 0.23 13.21
CA VAL A 195 -20.13 0.40 11.75
C VAL A 195 -21.48 0.09 11.12
N VAL A 196 -22.01 1.04 10.34
CA VAL A 196 -23.31 0.92 9.66
C VAL A 196 -23.21 0.91 8.14
N LYS A 197 -22.10 1.41 7.58
CA LYS A 197 -21.90 1.47 6.13
C LYS A 197 -20.42 1.41 5.80
N ILE A 198 -20.08 0.73 4.71
CA ILE A 198 -18.74 0.71 4.13
C ILE A 198 -18.83 1.46 2.81
N ILE A 199 -17.98 2.46 2.63
CA ILE A 199 -17.85 3.20 1.39
C ILE A 199 -16.51 2.82 0.79
N ARG A 200 -16.62 2.15 -0.35
CA ARG A 200 -15.48 1.81 -1.19
C ARG A 200 -15.59 2.61 -2.45
N ASN A 201 -14.64 3.52 -2.66
CA ASN A 201 -14.62 4.27 -3.89
C ASN A 201 -14.00 3.39 -4.99
N VAL A 202 -14.86 2.79 -5.83
CA VAL A 202 -14.44 1.85 -6.87
C VAL A 202 -13.68 2.57 -7.99
N GLU A 203 -14.01 3.83 -8.26
CA GLU A 203 -13.28 4.69 -9.22
C GLU A 203 -11.85 5.00 -8.73
N ASN A 204 -11.66 5.12 -7.41
CA ASN A 204 -10.33 5.29 -6.84
C ASN A 204 -9.48 4.02 -6.95
N LYS A 205 -10.03 2.79 -7.04
CA LYS A 205 -9.16 1.60 -7.21
C LYS A 205 -8.35 1.63 -8.51
N THR A 206 -8.91 2.18 -9.58
CA THR A 206 -8.22 2.35 -10.87
C THR A 206 -7.18 3.47 -10.83
N GLN A 207 -7.42 4.58 -10.11
CA GLN A 207 -6.44 5.65 -9.93
C GLN A 207 -5.36 5.30 -8.88
N ASP A 208 -5.75 4.69 -7.77
CA ASP A 208 -4.90 4.28 -6.64
C ASP A 208 -3.90 3.17 -7.02
N SER A 209 -4.20 2.41 -8.07
CA SER A 209 -3.30 1.36 -8.58
C SER A 209 -2.33 1.85 -9.65
N THR A 210 -2.51 3.06 -10.20
CA THR A 210 -1.60 3.60 -11.22
C THR A 210 -0.20 3.82 -10.66
N LEU A 211 0.81 3.67 -11.52
CA LEU A 211 2.19 3.98 -11.15
C LEU A 211 2.35 5.44 -10.72
N ALA A 212 1.67 6.38 -11.40
CA ALA A 212 1.68 7.80 -11.07
C ALA A 212 1.23 8.07 -9.62
N TYR A 213 0.12 7.46 -9.21
CA TYR A 213 -0.38 7.60 -7.85
C TYR A 213 0.56 6.98 -6.81
N LYS A 214 1.01 5.73 -7.03
CA LYS A 214 1.94 5.05 -6.12
C LYS A 214 3.23 5.84 -5.95
N LYS A 215 3.77 6.37 -7.05
CA LYS A 215 4.94 7.25 -7.08
C LYS A 215 4.71 8.49 -6.23
N LYS A 216 3.58 9.19 -6.42
CA LYS A 216 3.22 10.37 -5.62
C LYS A 216 3.14 10.06 -4.13
N VAL A 217 2.36 9.04 -3.74
CA VAL A 217 2.19 8.62 -2.34
C VAL A 217 3.53 8.27 -1.70
N PHE A 218 4.36 7.52 -2.41
CA PHE A 218 5.69 7.15 -1.94
C PHE A 218 6.59 8.37 -1.71
N LEU A 219 6.67 9.26 -2.71
CA LEU A 219 7.52 10.47 -2.65
C LEU A 219 7.07 11.44 -1.55
N ASP A 220 5.75 11.62 -1.37
CA ASP A 220 5.20 12.45 -0.29
C ASP A 220 5.59 11.89 1.09
N ARG A 221 5.52 10.56 1.26
CA ARG A 221 5.89 9.89 2.52
C ARG A 221 7.37 10.06 2.88
N ILE A 222 8.25 10.07 1.88
CA ILE A 222 9.70 10.21 2.10
C ILE A 222 10.20 11.65 1.94
N LYS A 223 9.32 12.62 1.68
CA LYS A 223 9.72 14.03 1.56
C LYS A 223 10.36 14.51 2.87
N SER A 224 11.45 15.26 2.76
CA SER A 224 12.07 15.88 3.93
C SER A 224 11.14 16.94 4.50
N SER A 225 10.90 16.89 5.81
CA SER A 225 10.15 17.93 6.54
C SER A 225 11.08 19.04 7.06
N ASN A 226 12.40 18.87 6.93
CA ASN A 226 13.37 19.86 7.38
C ASN A 226 13.67 20.84 6.23
N PRO A 227 13.28 22.12 6.34
CA PRO A 227 13.49 23.12 5.30
C PRO A 227 14.99 23.41 5.04
N ASN A 228 15.86 23.11 6.00
CA ASN A 228 17.31 23.28 5.89
C ASN A 228 18.04 22.04 5.37
N SER A 229 17.31 20.98 5.00
CA SER A 229 17.94 19.76 4.48
C SER A 229 18.43 19.98 3.05
N GLN A 230 19.69 19.63 2.79
CA GLN A 230 20.23 19.59 1.43
C GLN A 230 19.59 18.47 0.56
N ASN A 231 18.96 17.47 1.19
CA ASN A 231 18.29 16.38 0.50
C ASN A 231 16.77 16.59 0.49
N LYS A 232 16.18 16.59 -0.71
CA LYS A 232 14.73 16.70 -0.91
C LYS A 232 13.95 15.54 -0.27
N TYR A 233 14.56 14.36 -0.22
CA TYR A 233 13.96 13.13 0.29
C TYR A 233 14.80 12.50 1.41
N LYS A 234 14.11 11.85 2.36
CA LYS A 234 14.69 11.03 3.42
C LYS A 234 15.33 9.78 2.82
N ARG A 235 16.40 9.29 3.46
CA ARG A 235 17.08 8.04 3.07
C ARG A 235 16.13 6.85 3.18
N VAL A 236 16.13 5.99 2.16
CA VAL A 236 15.33 4.75 2.13
C VAL A 236 16.25 3.54 2.27
N VAL A 237 16.06 2.74 3.32
CA VAL A 237 16.94 1.62 3.67
C VAL A 237 16.16 0.30 3.69
N LEU A 238 15.77 -0.17 2.50
CA LEU A 238 15.06 -1.45 2.35
C LEU A 238 16.01 -2.64 2.17
N SER A 239 17.18 -2.43 1.56
CA SER A 239 18.15 -3.51 1.33
C SER A 239 18.66 -4.11 2.65
N PRO A 240 18.72 -5.45 2.76
CA PRO A 240 19.30 -6.17 3.90
C PRO A 240 20.83 -6.09 3.97
N ILE A 241 21.51 -5.63 2.90
CA ILE A 241 22.97 -5.51 2.86
C ILE A 241 23.41 -4.08 2.57
N ARG A 242 24.61 -3.71 3.05
CA ARG A 242 25.26 -2.42 2.71
C ARG A 242 26.20 -2.61 1.54
N TYR A 243 25.86 -2.10 0.37
CA TYR A 243 26.67 -2.30 -0.84
C TYR A 243 27.46 -1.04 -1.22
N ALA A 244 28.64 -1.22 -1.83
CA ALA A 244 29.46 -0.12 -2.32
C ALA A 244 28.69 0.63 -3.42
N GLY A 245 28.69 1.97 -3.38
CA GLY A 245 27.92 2.78 -4.33
C GLY A 245 26.39 2.75 -4.11
N GLY A 246 25.89 2.15 -3.02
CA GLY A 246 24.46 1.98 -2.76
C GLY A 246 23.65 3.28 -2.77
N LYS A 247 22.53 3.26 -3.49
CA LYS A 247 21.71 4.44 -3.84
C LYS A 247 20.59 4.78 -2.85
N SER A 248 20.70 4.37 -1.59
CA SER A 248 19.67 4.60 -0.55
C SER A 248 19.25 6.08 -0.37
N LEU A 249 20.16 7.04 -0.61
CA LEU A 249 19.87 8.48 -0.60
C LEU A 249 19.24 8.99 -1.90
N ALA A 250 19.48 8.32 -3.03
CA ALA A 250 19.01 8.73 -4.34
C ALA A 250 17.62 8.16 -4.69
N VAL A 251 17.08 7.23 -3.89
CA VAL A 251 15.78 6.57 -4.13
C VAL A 251 14.67 7.55 -4.52
N GLY A 252 14.46 8.61 -3.74
CA GLY A 252 13.42 9.60 -4.05
C GLY A 252 13.66 10.35 -5.35
N HIS A 253 14.92 10.71 -5.63
CA HIS A 253 15.29 11.43 -6.86
C HIS A 253 15.10 10.56 -8.11
N VAL A 254 15.49 9.28 -8.05
CA VAL A 254 15.31 8.35 -9.17
C VAL A 254 13.83 8.07 -9.41
N ILE A 255 13.06 7.81 -8.35
CA ILE A 255 11.62 7.55 -8.47
C ILE A 255 10.88 8.79 -9.01
N GLU A 256 11.28 10.00 -8.62
CA GLU A 256 10.73 11.25 -9.18
C GLU A 256 10.91 11.34 -10.70
N LEU A 257 12.01 10.82 -11.26
CA LEU A 257 12.28 10.83 -12.69
C LEU A 257 11.72 9.62 -13.45
N LEU A 258 11.20 8.61 -12.74
CA LEU A 258 10.66 7.40 -13.36
C LEU A 258 9.43 7.72 -14.23
N PRO A 259 9.38 7.31 -15.52
CA PRO A 259 8.22 7.51 -16.38
C PRO A 259 6.97 6.79 -15.86
N GLU A 260 5.81 7.47 -15.90
CA GLU A 260 4.55 6.95 -15.34
C GLU A 260 3.94 5.79 -16.13
N ASN A 261 4.39 5.59 -17.39
CA ASN A 261 4.00 4.47 -18.24
C ASN A 261 4.94 3.26 -18.12
N THR A 262 5.91 3.29 -17.19
CA THR A 262 6.84 2.17 -16.96
C THR A 262 6.07 0.93 -16.52
N LYS A 263 6.20 -0.16 -17.28
CA LYS A 263 5.55 -1.45 -16.96
C LYS A 263 6.47 -2.40 -16.21
N ARG A 264 7.74 -2.44 -16.63
CA ARG A 264 8.78 -3.32 -16.12
C ARG A 264 10.11 -2.60 -16.14
N VAL A 265 10.96 -2.90 -15.16
CA VAL A 265 12.30 -2.34 -15.04
C VAL A 265 13.33 -3.45 -15.12
N ILE A 266 14.34 -3.22 -15.95
CA ILE A 266 15.51 -4.08 -16.08
C ILE A 266 16.70 -3.30 -15.52
N SER A 267 17.39 -3.87 -14.53
CA SER A 267 18.58 -3.27 -13.91
C SER A 267 19.81 -4.13 -14.24
N PRO A 268 20.66 -3.72 -15.21
CA PRO A 268 21.84 -4.50 -15.58
C PRO A 268 22.97 -4.49 -14.52
N PHE A 269 22.84 -3.67 -13.47
CA PHE A 269 23.87 -3.45 -12.44
C PHE A 269 23.23 -3.45 -11.04
N PHE A 270 22.77 -4.62 -10.60
CA PHE A 270 21.91 -4.73 -9.42
C PHE A 270 22.59 -4.34 -8.11
N GLY A 271 23.82 -4.81 -7.87
CA GLY A 271 24.58 -4.54 -6.66
C GLY A 271 23.77 -4.76 -5.36
N GLY A 272 23.51 -3.65 -4.65
CA GLY A 272 22.76 -3.65 -3.39
C GLY A 272 21.24 -3.50 -3.52
N GLY A 273 20.70 -3.25 -4.72
CA GLY A 273 19.26 -3.24 -5.00
C GLY A 273 18.46 -2.10 -4.37
N SER A 274 19.05 -0.95 -4.02
CA SER A 274 18.33 0.10 -3.27
C SER A 274 17.15 0.69 -4.07
N ILE A 275 17.33 0.93 -5.36
CA ILE A 275 16.29 1.48 -6.23
C ILE A 275 15.30 0.37 -6.57
N GLU A 276 15.82 -0.76 -7.02
CA GLU A 276 15.10 -1.93 -7.54
C GLU A 276 14.13 -2.51 -6.52
N ILE A 277 14.60 -2.72 -5.28
CA ILE A 277 13.74 -3.21 -4.20
C ILE A 277 12.62 -2.20 -3.92
N THR A 278 12.90 -0.90 -4.01
CA THR A 278 11.88 0.14 -3.81
C THR A 278 10.85 0.14 -4.94
N LEU A 279 11.30 0.08 -6.19
CA LEU A 279 10.42 0.01 -7.36
C LEU A 279 9.47 -1.20 -7.29
N SER A 280 10.01 -2.36 -6.92
CA SER A 280 9.22 -3.57 -6.78
C SER A 280 8.29 -3.53 -5.57
N LYS A 281 8.81 -3.24 -4.38
CA LYS A 281 8.05 -3.30 -3.13
C LYS A 281 7.02 -2.18 -2.97
N GLU A 282 7.38 -0.95 -3.34
CA GLU A 282 6.57 0.24 -3.04
C GLU A 282 5.72 0.68 -4.24
N LEU A 283 6.18 0.43 -5.47
CA LEU A 283 5.44 0.76 -6.68
C LEU A 283 4.77 -0.47 -7.33
N GLY A 284 5.14 -1.69 -6.90
CA GLY A 284 4.58 -2.94 -7.43
C GLY A 284 5.05 -3.27 -8.84
N LEU A 285 6.15 -2.65 -9.31
CA LEU A 285 6.69 -2.91 -10.64
C LEU A 285 7.34 -4.29 -10.71
N GLU A 286 7.24 -4.95 -11.85
CA GLU A 286 8.10 -6.09 -12.15
C GLU A 286 9.53 -5.57 -12.35
N VAL A 287 10.47 -6.12 -11.60
CA VAL A 287 11.88 -5.74 -11.67
C VAL A 287 12.74 -6.98 -11.86
N ILE A 288 13.59 -6.96 -12.87
CA ILE A 288 14.61 -8.00 -13.09
C ILE A 288 15.99 -7.35 -12.97
N GLY A 289 16.71 -7.72 -11.92
CA GLY A 289 18.08 -7.30 -11.67
C GLY A 289 19.08 -8.28 -12.26
N TYR A 290 20.19 -7.77 -12.76
CA TYR A 290 21.33 -8.53 -13.23
C TYR A 290 22.61 -8.00 -12.60
N ASP A 291 23.55 -8.89 -12.34
CA ASP A 291 24.90 -8.53 -11.96
C ASP A 291 25.87 -9.57 -12.52
N ILE A 292 27.11 -9.17 -12.77
CA ILE A 292 28.17 -10.10 -13.17
C ILE A 292 28.73 -10.88 -11.97
N PHE A 293 28.45 -10.42 -10.75
CA PHE A 293 28.96 -11.02 -9.55
C PHE A 293 28.13 -12.25 -9.12
N ASP A 294 28.56 -13.42 -9.57
CA ASP A 294 27.92 -14.71 -9.29
C ASP A 294 27.62 -15.00 -7.80
N ILE A 295 28.56 -14.72 -6.88
CA ILE A 295 28.34 -14.94 -5.43
C ILE A 295 27.22 -14.03 -4.90
N LEU A 296 27.17 -12.78 -5.36
CA LEU A 296 26.12 -11.82 -5.01
C LEU A 296 24.76 -12.24 -5.58
N CYS A 297 24.71 -12.64 -6.86
CA CYS A 297 23.48 -13.12 -7.48
C CYS A 297 22.96 -14.38 -6.78
N ASN A 298 23.85 -15.31 -6.42
CA ASN A 298 23.50 -16.48 -5.63
C ASN A 298 22.89 -16.09 -4.28
N TYR A 299 23.48 -15.12 -3.57
CA TYR A 299 22.90 -14.59 -2.34
C TYR A 299 21.49 -14.01 -2.56
N TRP A 300 21.31 -13.14 -3.56
CA TRP A 300 20.03 -12.51 -3.82
C TRP A 300 18.94 -13.52 -4.15
N LYS A 301 19.27 -14.57 -4.91
CA LYS A 301 18.35 -15.68 -5.17
C LYS A 301 17.80 -16.30 -3.88
N PHE A 302 18.66 -16.62 -2.91
CA PHE A 302 18.20 -17.16 -1.61
C PHE A 302 17.49 -16.11 -0.75
N GLN A 303 17.95 -14.87 -0.77
CA GLN A 303 17.33 -13.78 -0.01
C GLN A 303 15.90 -13.50 -0.48
N ILE A 304 15.65 -13.58 -1.78
CA ILE A 304 14.33 -13.35 -2.41
C ILE A 304 13.45 -14.59 -2.27
N GLU A 305 13.94 -15.77 -2.69
CA GLU A 305 13.10 -16.97 -2.80
C GLU A 305 12.95 -17.72 -1.47
N LYS A 306 13.96 -17.67 -0.60
CA LYS A 306 14.05 -18.51 0.62
C LYS A 306 14.59 -17.75 1.85
N PRO A 307 14.08 -16.54 2.18
CA PRO A 307 14.61 -15.70 3.28
C PRO A 307 14.58 -16.41 4.65
N LYS A 308 13.52 -17.18 4.94
CA LYS A 308 13.38 -17.96 6.18
C LYS A 308 14.43 -19.06 6.32
N LEU A 309 14.82 -19.70 5.21
CA LEU A 309 15.87 -20.71 5.20
C LEU A 309 17.24 -20.07 5.45
N LEU A 310 17.50 -18.94 4.78
CA LEU A 310 18.74 -18.17 4.97
C LEU A 310 18.88 -17.71 6.42
N TYR A 311 17.81 -17.17 7.01
CA TYR A 311 17.74 -16.81 8.43
C TYR A 311 18.05 -17.98 9.35
N LYS A 312 17.43 -19.15 9.13
CA LYS A 312 17.65 -20.35 9.96
C LYS A 312 19.13 -20.72 10.00
N LYS A 313 19.81 -20.68 8.85
CA LYS A 313 21.24 -20.98 8.74
C LYS A 313 22.15 -19.92 9.34
N LEU A 314 21.80 -18.64 9.19
CA LEU A 314 22.55 -17.56 9.84
C LEU A 314 22.46 -17.64 11.37
N LYS A 315 21.31 -18.05 11.91
CA LYS A 315 21.12 -18.23 13.36
C LYS A 315 22.01 -19.32 13.96
N GLU A 316 22.48 -20.29 13.16
CA GLU A 316 23.41 -21.34 13.58
C GLU A 316 24.85 -20.79 13.76
N LEU A 317 25.16 -19.60 13.22
CA LEU A 317 26.49 -18.98 13.30
C LEU A 317 26.59 -17.98 14.46
N LYS A 318 27.65 -18.09 15.25
CA LYS A 318 27.97 -17.12 16.31
C LYS A 318 28.64 -15.88 15.71
N PRO A 319 28.21 -14.64 16.01
CA PRO A 319 28.84 -13.43 15.49
C PRO A 319 30.13 -13.10 16.26
N ASP A 320 31.20 -13.85 16.01
CA ASP A 320 32.50 -13.61 16.63
C ASP A 320 33.66 -13.58 15.61
N LYS A 321 34.80 -13.01 16.04
CA LYS A 321 35.99 -12.86 15.18
C LYS A 321 36.50 -14.21 14.65
N LYS A 322 36.39 -15.28 15.45
CA LYS A 322 36.87 -16.62 15.08
C LYS A 322 36.03 -17.21 13.95
N THR A 323 34.71 -17.11 14.05
CA THR A 323 33.76 -17.59 13.04
C THR A 323 33.88 -16.77 11.76
N PHE A 324 33.94 -15.43 11.88
CA PHE A 324 34.19 -14.53 10.76
C PHE A 324 35.46 -14.88 10.00
N GLU A 325 36.60 -15.04 10.70
CA GLU A 325 37.88 -15.32 10.06
C GLU A 325 37.89 -16.69 9.37
N LYS A 326 37.32 -17.71 10.01
CA LYS A 326 37.15 -19.03 9.39
C LYS A 326 36.37 -18.93 8.08
N ILE A 327 35.21 -18.27 8.09
CA ILE A 327 34.38 -18.10 6.89
C ILE A 327 35.09 -17.25 5.84
N ARG A 328 35.82 -16.20 6.26
CA ARG A 328 36.60 -15.33 5.36
C ARG A 328 37.62 -16.10 4.54
N LEU A 329 38.37 -17.00 5.19
CA LEU A 329 39.37 -17.84 4.53
C LEU A 329 38.73 -18.78 3.50
N ILE A 330 37.60 -19.41 3.85
CA ILE A 330 36.84 -20.26 2.93
C ILE A 330 36.36 -19.45 1.72
N LEU A 331 35.75 -18.28 1.94
CA LEU A 331 35.28 -17.41 0.87
C LEU A 331 36.41 -16.92 -0.03
N ASN A 332 37.61 -16.71 0.52
CA ASN A 332 38.80 -16.38 -0.26
C ASN A 332 39.24 -17.54 -1.17
N ASP A 333 39.14 -18.79 -0.72
CA ASP A 333 39.41 -19.95 -1.58
C ASP A 333 38.33 -20.15 -2.65
N VAL A 334 37.06 -19.86 -2.33
CA VAL A 334 35.98 -19.81 -3.33
C VAL A 334 36.25 -18.75 -4.39
N TRP A 335 36.60 -17.52 -3.96
CA TRP A 335 36.93 -16.41 -4.86
C TRP A 335 38.11 -16.73 -5.77
N LYS A 336 39.13 -17.41 -5.24
CA LYS A 336 40.28 -17.89 -6.02
C LYS A 336 39.99 -19.16 -6.83
N LYS A 337 38.73 -19.60 -6.88
CA LYS A 337 38.26 -20.80 -7.59
C LYS A 337 38.96 -22.11 -7.15
N LYS A 338 39.47 -22.16 -5.92
CA LYS A 338 40.11 -23.35 -5.33
C LYS A 338 39.10 -24.32 -4.73
N VAL A 339 37.99 -23.78 -4.23
CA VAL A 339 36.92 -24.54 -3.57
C VAL A 339 35.58 -24.12 -4.17
N LYS A 340 34.65 -25.08 -4.30
CA LYS A 340 33.26 -24.81 -4.67
C LYS A 340 32.36 -25.20 -3.51
N LEU A 341 31.63 -24.23 -2.96
CA LEU A 341 30.62 -24.48 -1.94
C LEU A 341 29.27 -24.80 -2.60
N ASP A 342 28.39 -25.47 -1.86
CA ASP A 342 26.99 -25.56 -2.26
C ASP A 342 26.35 -24.16 -2.25
N PRO A 343 25.32 -23.92 -3.09
CA PRO A 343 24.72 -22.59 -3.25
C PRO A 343 24.19 -21.97 -1.94
N LEU A 344 23.62 -22.79 -1.04
CA LEU A 344 23.06 -22.28 0.21
C LEU A 344 24.17 -21.87 1.17
N THR A 345 25.17 -22.71 1.38
CA THR A 345 26.31 -22.37 2.25
C THR A 345 27.05 -21.15 1.73
N LEU A 346 27.24 -21.02 0.42
CA LEU A 346 27.84 -19.84 -0.18
C LEU A 346 27.04 -18.57 0.13
N ALA A 347 25.71 -18.59 -0.01
CA ALA A 347 24.86 -17.45 0.31
C ALA A 347 24.92 -17.07 1.80
N VAL A 348 24.88 -18.06 2.70
CA VAL A 348 24.98 -17.86 4.15
C VAL A 348 26.32 -17.23 4.52
N TYR A 349 27.42 -17.80 4.03
CA TYR A 349 28.78 -17.34 4.34
C TYR A 349 29.02 -15.94 3.78
N TYR A 350 28.59 -15.70 2.54
CA TYR A 350 28.69 -14.39 1.91
C TYR A 350 27.98 -13.32 2.75
N VAL A 351 26.68 -13.48 3.04
CA VAL A 351 25.92 -12.43 3.74
C VAL A 351 26.36 -12.26 5.20
N TYR A 352 26.78 -13.36 5.86
CA TYR A 352 27.33 -13.32 7.21
C TYR A 352 28.59 -12.43 7.25
N ASN A 353 29.60 -12.73 6.43
CA ASN A 353 30.82 -11.94 6.40
C ASN A 353 30.57 -10.52 5.87
N PHE A 354 29.76 -10.37 4.83
CA PHE A 354 29.51 -9.08 4.21
C PHE A 354 28.88 -8.08 5.19
N ASN A 355 27.92 -8.53 5.99
CA ASN A 355 27.28 -7.65 6.95
C ASN A 355 28.08 -7.42 8.23
N LEU A 356 28.92 -8.38 8.64
CA LEU A 356 29.77 -8.26 9.84
C LEU A 356 31.11 -7.56 9.57
N SER A 357 31.41 -7.27 8.30
CA SER A 357 32.64 -6.57 7.92
C SER A 357 32.57 -5.07 8.22
N TYR A 358 33.76 -4.50 8.45
CA TYR A 358 33.99 -3.07 8.35
C TYR A 358 33.86 -2.64 6.88
N GLY A 359 32.88 -1.79 6.59
CA GLY A 359 32.56 -1.40 5.20
C GLY A 359 31.85 -2.50 4.37
N PRO A 360 31.52 -2.20 3.10
CA PRO A 360 30.74 -3.07 2.23
C PRO A 360 31.64 -4.11 1.54
N GLY A 361 31.96 -5.22 2.23
CA GLY A 361 32.78 -6.29 1.65
C GLY A 361 32.74 -7.58 2.47
N PHE A 362 32.92 -8.74 1.84
CA PHE A 362 32.87 -10.06 2.52
C PHE A 362 34.25 -10.64 2.85
N MET A 363 35.32 -10.06 2.32
CA MET A 363 36.71 -10.45 2.59
C MET A 363 37.48 -9.43 3.43
N GLY A 364 36.75 -8.52 4.06
CA GLY A 364 37.29 -7.46 4.89
C GLY A 364 37.70 -7.91 6.29
N TRP A 365 37.69 -6.94 7.20
CA TRP A 365 37.95 -7.14 8.63
C TRP A 365 36.63 -7.18 9.39
N ALA A 366 36.52 -8.02 10.40
CA ALA A 366 35.35 -8.02 11.27
C ALA A 366 35.23 -6.67 12.01
N SER A 367 33.99 -6.19 12.17
CA SER A 367 33.71 -4.97 12.92
C SER A 367 33.05 -5.29 14.26
N ASP A 368 33.69 -4.86 15.35
CA ASP A 368 33.19 -5.09 16.71
C ASP A 368 31.76 -4.57 16.92
N ILE A 369 31.40 -3.47 16.23
CA ILE A 369 30.02 -2.94 16.23
C ILE A 369 29.04 -3.97 15.70
N TYR A 370 29.34 -4.63 14.59
CA TYR A 370 28.41 -5.58 13.94
C TYR A 370 28.45 -6.97 14.57
N LEU A 371 29.55 -7.34 15.26
CA LEU A 371 29.65 -8.58 16.03
C LEU A 371 28.81 -8.58 17.31
N ASP A 372 28.30 -7.43 17.77
CA ASP A 372 27.34 -7.37 18.87
C ASP A 372 26.14 -8.31 18.62
N GLU A 373 25.87 -9.21 19.56
CA GLU A 373 24.85 -10.26 19.39
C GLU A 373 23.45 -9.68 19.16
N ASN A 374 23.11 -8.58 19.84
CA ASN A 374 21.79 -7.96 19.70
C ASN A 374 21.64 -7.31 18.33
N ARG A 375 22.69 -6.65 17.82
CA ARG A 375 22.71 -6.09 16.47
C ARG A 375 22.69 -7.18 15.41
N TYR A 376 23.44 -8.27 15.59
CA TYR A 376 23.40 -9.43 14.69
C TYR A 376 21.99 -10.03 14.63
N LYS A 377 21.33 -10.24 15.77
CA LYS A 377 19.94 -10.71 15.85
C LYS A 377 18.99 -9.81 15.06
N ARG A 378 19.00 -8.50 15.31
CA ARG A 378 18.16 -7.53 14.57
C ARG A 378 18.42 -7.55 13.07
N MET A 379 19.68 -7.72 12.66
CA MET A 379 20.06 -7.76 11.27
C MET A 379 19.53 -9.02 10.55
N ILE A 380 19.62 -10.19 11.18
CA ILE A 380 19.10 -11.43 10.57
C ILE A 380 17.57 -11.48 10.59
N GLU A 381 16.88 -10.83 11.53
CA GLU A 381 15.40 -10.68 11.46
C GLU A 381 15.00 -9.89 10.20
N ARG A 382 15.75 -8.85 9.80
CA ARG A 382 15.50 -8.14 8.53
C ARG A 382 15.66 -9.03 7.29
N ILE A 383 16.51 -10.06 7.37
CA ILE A 383 16.68 -11.06 6.31
C ILE A 383 15.46 -11.98 6.25
N LYS A 384 14.92 -12.40 7.40
CA LYS A 384 13.78 -13.31 7.52
C LYS A 384 12.48 -12.71 6.97
N ASP A 385 12.23 -11.45 7.26
CA ASP A 385 10.99 -10.74 6.89
C ASP A 385 11.13 -9.99 5.55
N PHE A 386 12.18 -10.28 4.79
CA PHE A 386 12.42 -9.68 3.49
C PHE A 386 11.42 -10.22 2.46
N ASP A 387 10.57 -9.33 1.98
CA ASP A 387 9.65 -9.56 0.87
C ASP A 387 9.73 -8.37 -0.09
N PRO A 388 10.38 -8.55 -1.25
CA PRO A 388 10.50 -7.52 -2.26
C PRO A 388 9.38 -7.55 -3.30
N GLN A 389 8.37 -8.43 -3.18
CA GLN A 389 7.31 -8.61 -4.18
C GLN A 389 7.82 -9.11 -5.54
N ASN A 390 7.63 -8.36 -6.63
CA ASN A 390 7.88 -8.75 -8.01
C ASN A 390 9.33 -8.55 -8.47
N LEU A 391 10.29 -8.95 -7.62
CA LEU A 391 11.72 -8.79 -7.89
C LEU A 391 12.39 -10.13 -8.17
N LYS A 392 13.20 -10.19 -9.23
CA LYS A 392 14.11 -11.31 -9.52
C LYS A 392 15.53 -10.80 -9.74
N VAL A 393 16.52 -11.65 -9.46
CA VAL A 393 17.94 -11.35 -9.70
C VAL A 393 18.61 -12.52 -10.40
N GLU A 394 19.33 -12.24 -11.48
CA GLU A 394 20.05 -13.22 -12.29
C GLU A 394 21.53 -12.83 -12.48
N CYS A 395 22.37 -13.77 -12.89
CA CYS A 395 23.79 -13.54 -13.13
C CYS A 395 24.03 -13.44 -14.65
N ALA A 396 24.32 -12.24 -15.15
CA ALA A 396 24.58 -11.99 -16.56
C ALA A 396 25.33 -10.67 -16.79
N ASP A 397 25.97 -10.55 -17.95
CA ASP A 397 26.64 -9.33 -18.38
C ASP A 397 25.65 -8.35 -19.03
N PHE A 398 25.83 -7.05 -18.75
CA PHE A 398 24.97 -5.99 -19.26
C PHE A 398 24.90 -5.97 -20.79
N LYS A 399 25.99 -6.37 -21.48
CA LYS A 399 26.10 -6.40 -22.95
C LYS A 399 25.04 -7.28 -23.59
N ASP A 400 24.72 -8.40 -22.94
CA ASP A 400 23.73 -9.35 -23.41
C ASP A 400 22.33 -8.94 -22.99
N ILE A 401 22.19 -8.41 -21.76
CA ILE A 401 20.89 -8.09 -21.17
C ILE A 401 20.24 -6.88 -21.83
N ILE A 402 20.99 -5.80 -22.09
CA ILE A 402 20.42 -4.61 -22.74
C ILE A 402 19.80 -4.99 -24.10
N LYS A 403 20.50 -5.84 -24.88
CA LYS A 403 20.01 -6.34 -26.18
C LYS A 403 18.77 -7.23 -26.08
N LYS A 404 18.63 -7.99 -24.97
CA LYS A 404 17.47 -8.88 -24.74
C LYS A 404 16.22 -8.14 -24.30
N HIS A 405 16.34 -6.87 -23.88
CA HIS A 405 15.26 -6.07 -23.32
C HIS A 405 15.03 -4.74 -24.05
N PRO A 406 14.81 -4.74 -25.39
CA PRO A 406 14.79 -3.51 -26.19
C PRO A 406 13.60 -2.57 -25.91
N ASN A 407 12.53 -3.08 -25.27
CA ASN A 407 11.28 -2.34 -25.03
C ASN A 407 11.01 -2.08 -23.53
N ASP A 408 11.92 -2.47 -22.65
CA ASP A 408 11.77 -2.28 -21.20
C ASP A 408 12.47 -1.00 -20.74
N PHE A 409 12.06 -0.48 -19.58
CA PHE A 409 12.78 0.64 -18.96
C PHE A 409 14.07 0.13 -18.31
N LEU A 410 15.22 0.67 -18.73
CA LEU A 410 16.53 0.32 -18.20
C LEU A 410 16.92 1.28 -17.07
N TYR A 411 17.21 0.73 -15.89
CA TYR A 411 17.88 1.47 -14.82
C TYR A 411 19.36 1.04 -14.76
N CYS A 412 20.25 1.89 -15.25
CA CYS A 412 21.68 1.60 -15.32
C CYS A 412 22.46 2.34 -14.21
N ASP A 413 23.05 1.59 -13.28
CA ASP A 413 23.96 2.10 -12.24
C ASP A 413 25.34 1.43 -12.34
N PRO A 414 26.08 1.64 -13.44
CA PRO A 414 27.37 1.01 -13.65
C PRO A 414 28.42 1.52 -12.66
N PRO A 415 29.56 0.85 -12.49
CA PRO A 415 30.73 1.49 -11.91
C PRO A 415 31.05 2.78 -12.64
N TYR A 416 31.18 3.87 -11.89
CA TYR A 416 31.38 5.20 -12.44
C TYR A 416 32.70 5.33 -13.19
N TYR A 417 32.69 6.16 -14.23
CA TYR A 417 33.91 6.61 -14.89
C TYR A 417 34.67 7.54 -13.95
N ILE A 418 35.83 7.08 -13.51
CA ILE A 418 36.72 7.81 -12.63
C ILE A 418 37.89 8.22 -13.53
N GLY A 419 37.80 9.40 -14.16
CA GLY A 419 38.70 9.84 -15.23
C GLY A 419 40.21 9.69 -14.92
N LYS A 420 41.05 9.78 -15.96
CA LYS A 420 42.49 9.41 -15.93
C LYS A 420 43.31 10.01 -14.77
N ASP A 421 42.94 11.19 -14.26
CA ASP A 421 43.66 11.92 -13.21
C ASP A 421 43.10 11.74 -11.79
N SER A 422 42.07 10.91 -11.62
CA SER A 422 41.39 10.82 -10.33
C SER A 422 42.22 10.08 -9.28
N LYS A 423 42.45 10.77 -8.16
CA LYS A 423 43.10 10.21 -6.96
C LYS A 423 42.17 9.34 -6.11
N MET A 424 40.86 9.25 -6.41
CA MET A 424 39.88 8.48 -5.59
C MET A 424 40.29 7.00 -5.44
N PHE A 425 40.95 6.44 -6.46
CA PHE A 425 41.43 5.05 -6.44
C PHE A 425 42.54 4.78 -5.41
N LYS A 426 43.27 5.79 -4.94
CA LYS A 426 44.32 5.61 -3.94
C LYS A 426 43.78 5.44 -2.52
N GLY A 427 42.52 5.80 -2.25
CA GLY A 427 41.98 5.90 -0.89
C GLY A 427 40.72 5.11 -0.56
N ILE A 428 40.03 4.53 -1.55
CA ILE A 428 38.72 3.89 -1.32
C ILE A 428 38.87 2.35 -1.37
N TYR A 429 39.06 1.78 -0.18
CA TYR A 429 39.01 0.36 0.22
C TYR A 429 40.26 -0.52 -0.03
N PRO A 430 40.80 -1.17 1.03
CA PRO A 430 41.68 -2.33 0.87
C PRO A 430 40.94 -3.60 0.39
N MET A 431 39.64 -3.54 0.14
CA MET A 431 38.77 -4.66 -0.22
C MET A 431 38.55 -4.73 -1.73
N ARG A 432 39.56 -5.19 -2.48
CA ARG A 432 39.54 -5.30 -3.96
C ARG A 432 38.72 -6.48 -4.51
N ASN A 433 37.84 -7.08 -3.71
CA ASN A 433 37.18 -8.34 -4.06
C ASN A 433 35.69 -8.17 -4.33
N ILE A 434 35.34 -7.14 -5.09
CA ILE A 434 34.05 -7.04 -5.77
C ILE A 434 34.42 -6.99 -7.27
N PRO A 435 33.85 -7.85 -8.13
CA PRO A 435 34.23 -7.92 -9.55
C PRO A 435 33.90 -6.64 -10.33
N VAL A 436 33.12 -5.74 -9.72
CA VAL A 436 32.80 -4.41 -10.24
C VAL A 436 34.00 -3.48 -10.00
N HIS A 437 34.93 -3.46 -10.96
CA HIS A 437 36.07 -2.54 -10.96
C HIS A 437 35.76 -1.31 -11.81
N HIS A 438 36.02 -0.10 -11.29
CA HIS A 438 35.91 1.13 -12.08
C HIS A 438 37.00 1.26 -13.16
N ASN A 439 38.09 0.48 -13.05
CA ASN A 439 39.16 0.45 -14.06
C ASN A 439 38.85 -0.61 -15.11
N GLY A 440 38.82 -0.20 -16.37
CA GLY A 440 38.57 -1.10 -17.50
C GLY A 440 37.10 -1.45 -17.72
N PHE A 441 36.17 -0.83 -17.00
CA PHE A 441 34.75 -0.95 -17.33
C PHE A 441 34.49 -0.29 -18.70
N PRO A 442 33.80 -0.97 -19.65
CA PRO A 442 33.62 -0.48 -21.01
C PRO A 442 32.48 0.54 -21.09
N HIS A 443 32.71 1.78 -20.60
CA HIS A 443 31.70 2.85 -20.60
C HIS A 443 31.22 3.22 -22.01
N GLU A 444 32.09 3.17 -23.01
CA GLU A 444 31.74 3.46 -24.40
C GLU A 444 30.75 2.41 -24.95
N GLU A 445 30.98 1.12 -24.67
CA GLU A 445 30.10 0.03 -25.07
C GLU A 445 28.77 0.01 -24.30
N LEU A 446 28.70 0.57 -23.09
CA LEU A 446 27.43 0.76 -22.38
C LEU A 446 26.62 1.92 -22.96
N ARG A 447 27.29 2.95 -23.47
CA ARG A 447 26.63 4.11 -24.09
C ARG A 447 26.04 3.73 -25.44
N ASP A 448 26.82 2.99 -26.24
CA ASP A 448 26.47 2.53 -27.59
C ASP A 448 25.41 1.42 -27.55
#